data_AF-A0A926WWS1-F1
#
_entry.id   AF-A0A926WWS1-F1
#
_cell.length_a   1.000
_cell.length_b   1.000
_cell.length_c   1.000
_cell.angle_alpha   90.00
_cell.angle_beta   90.00
_cell.angle_gamma   90.00
#
_symmetry.space_group_name_H-M   'P 1'
#
loop_
_entity.id
_entity.type
_entity.pdbx_description
1 polymer ?
#
loop_
_entity_poly.entity_id
_entity_poly.type
_entity_poly.pdbx_seq_one_letter_code
_entity_poly.pdbx_strand_id
1 'polypeptide(L)' 'MAQTVDDLIKIEIPLFSEMTDDEVKLRIEQEEIAYLARQAFLKGSIPLEDYFDVLEAVEVDMDDYVTTLESGLVVVGVL' A
#
# COMPACT_ATOMS: atom_id res chain seq x y z
N MET A 1 -11.11 -7.99 16.90
CA MET A 1 -9.64 -7.92 16.97
C MET A 1 -9.28 -6.47 16.65
N ALA A 2 -8.34 -5.86 17.37
CA ALA A 2 -7.94 -4.48 17.08
C ALA A 2 -7.15 -4.47 15.76
N GLN A 3 -7.55 -3.67 14.79
CA GLN A 3 -6.72 -3.40 13.61
C GLN A 3 -5.43 -2.72 14.05
N THR A 4 -4.29 -3.21 13.59
CA THR A 4 -2.99 -2.56 13.84
C THR A 4 -2.71 -1.53 12.76
N VAL A 5 -1.83 -0.56 13.04
CA VAL A 5 -1.38 0.42 12.04
C VAL A 5 -0.81 -0.27 10.80
N ASP A 6 -0.10 -1.39 10.97
CA ASP A 6 0.44 -2.20 9.87
C ASP A 6 -0.65 -2.78 8.97
N ASP A 7 -1.81 -3.14 9.54
CA ASP A 7 -2.96 -3.64 8.77
C ASP A 7 -3.65 -2.52 7.97
N LEU A 8 -3.61 -1.27 8.45
CA LEU A 8 -4.26 -0.12 7.81
C LEU A 8 -3.49 0.39 6.57
N ILE A 9 -2.17 0.33 6.62
CA ILE A 9 -1.29 0.77 5.52
C ILE A 9 -0.88 -0.37 4.60
N LYS A 10 -1.50 -1.54 4.74
CA LYS A 10 -1.26 -2.67 3.85
C LYS A 10 -1.84 -2.36 2.48
N ILE A 11 -1.09 -2.73 1.44
CA ILE A 11 -1.53 -2.67 0.05
C ILE A 11 -1.61 -4.10 -0.47
N GLU A 12 -2.71 -4.41 -1.16
CA GLU A 12 -2.89 -5.65 -1.91
C GLU A 12 -3.20 -5.25 -3.34
N ILE A 13 -2.37 -5.68 -4.29
CA ILE A 13 -2.59 -5.39 -5.71
C ILE A 13 -3.41 -6.53 -6.30
N PRO A 14 -4.66 -6.30 -6.73
CA PRO A 14 -5.52 -7.37 -7.23
C PRO A 14 -5.00 -7.92 -8.56
N LEU A 15 -5.00 -9.24 -8.68
CA LEU A 15 -4.75 -9.95 -9.94
C LEU A 15 -6.08 -10.34 -10.58
N PHE A 16 -6.14 -10.27 -11.91
CA PHE A 16 -7.32 -10.63 -12.70
C PHE A 16 -7.00 -11.80 -13.64
N SER A 17 -8.00 -12.64 -13.89
CA SER A 17 -7.90 -13.86 -14.72
C SER A 17 -7.50 -13.61 -16.17
N GLU A 18 -7.75 -12.40 -16.67
CA GLU A 18 -7.49 -11.96 -18.04
C GLU A 18 -6.08 -11.38 -18.23
N MET A 19 -5.28 -11.28 -17.14
CA MET A 19 -3.91 -10.80 -17.20
C MET A 19 -2.98 -11.84 -17.85
N THR A 20 -2.06 -11.34 -18.65
CA THR A 20 -0.92 -12.09 -19.17
C THR A 20 0.10 -12.39 -18.07
N ASP A 21 0.96 -13.39 -18.28
CA ASP A 21 2.03 -13.72 -17.33
C ASP A 21 2.96 -12.53 -17.05
N ASP A 22 3.22 -11.69 -18.06
CA ASP A 22 4.03 -10.48 -17.93
C ASP A 22 3.34 -9.42 -17.06
N GLU A 23 2.02 -9.22 -17.22
CA GLU A 23 1.23 -8.32 -16.37
C GLU A 23 1.17 -8.81 -14.93
N VAL A 24 0.96 -10.12 -14.72
CA VAL A 24 0.99 -10.73 -13.39
C VAL A 24 2.35 -10.50 -12.74
N LYS A 25 3.44 -10.72 -13.48
CA LYS A 25 4.80 -10.48 -12.98
C LYS A 25 5.02 -9.02 -12.60
N LEU A 26 4.58 -8.08 -13.44
CA LEU A 26 4.64 -6.65 -13.13
C LEU A 26 3.87 -6.32 -11.85
N ARG A 27 2.66 -6.87 -11.66
CA ARG A 27 1.87 -6.66 -10.43
C ARG A 27 2.56 -7.21 -9.19
N ILE A 28 3.20 -8.38 -9.29
CA ILE A 28 3.99 -8.94 -8.19
C ILE A 28 5.16 -8.02 -7.84
N GLU A 29 5.90 -7.54 -8.84
CA GLU A 29 7.03 -6.62 -8.61
C GLU A 29 6.56 -5.31 -7.96
N GLN A 30 5.43 -4.75 -8.39
CA GLN A 30 4.81 -3.58 -7.77
C GLN A 30 4.45 -3.83 -6.30
N GLU A 31 3.85 -4.99 -5.99
CA GLU A 31 3.46 -5.35 -4.62
C GLU A 31 4.68 -5.54 -3.71
N GLU A 32 5.75 -6.15 -4.22
CA GLU A 32 7.01 -6.30 -3.49
C GLU A 32 7.65 -4.94 -3.15
N ILE A 33 7.66 -4.00 -4.10
CA ILE A 33 8.18 -2.65 -3.88
C ILE A 33 7.34 -1.91 -2.84
N ALA A 34 6.01 -1.93 -2.98
CA ALA A 34 5.09 -1.32 -2.02
C ALA A 34 5.27 -1.90 -0.60
N TYR A 35 5.46 -3.22 -0.50
CA TYR A 35 5.73 -3.90 0.77
C TYR A 35 7.04 -3.44 1.41
N LEU A 36 8.12 -3.33 0.62
CA LEU A 36 9.42 -2.86 1.13
C LEU A 36 9.35 -1.40 1.59
N ALA A 37 8.65 -0.55 0.85
CA ALA A 37 8.45 0.85 1.21
C ALA A 37 7.66 0.98 2.53
N ARG A 38 6.59 0.19 2.70
CA ARG A 38 5.83 0.09 3.96
C ARG A 38 6.72 -0.30 5.13
N GLN A 39 7.54 -1.33 4.96
CA GLN A 39 8.49 -1.78 5.99
C GLN A 39 9.52 -0.70 6.35
N ALA A 40 10.02 0.03 5.36
CA ALA A 40 10.94 1.14 5.58
C ALA A 40 10.27 2.29 6.36
N PHE A 41 9.04 2.64 5.98
CA PHE A 41 8.23 3.66 6.66
C PHE A 41 7.92 3.29 8.11
N LEU A 42 7.45 2.08 8.37
CA LEU A 42 7.13 1.60 9.72
C LEU A 42 8.35 1.55 10.65
N LYS A 43 9.55 1.35 10.09
CA LYS A 43 10.82 1.40 10.82
C LYS A 43 11.35 2.83 11.00
N GLY A 44 10.65 3.84 10.46
CA GLY A 44 11.09 5.24 10.45
C GLY A 44 12.31 5.50 9.58
N SER A 45 12.61 4.62 8.62
CA SER A 45 13.76 4.75 7.71
C SER A 45 13.49 5.71 6.56
N ILE A 46 12.22 5.88 6.18
CA ILE A 46 11.76 6.89 5.21
C ILE A 46 10.57 7.66 5.81
N PRO A 47 10.40 8.95 5.49
CA PRO A 47 9.21 9.71 5.85
C PRO A 47 7.97 9.22 5.08
N LEU A 48 6.78 9.69 5.51
CA LEU A 48 5.52 9.34 4.87
C LEU A 48 5.43 9.84 3.41
N GLU A 49 6.01 11.00 3.12
CA GLU A 49 6.06 11.58 1.77
C GLU A 49 6.81 10.66 0.80
N ASP A 50 8.05 10.27 1.14
CA ASP A 50 8.82 9.30 0.35
C ASP A 50 8.10 7.95 0.18
N TYR A 51 7.32 7.52 1.19
CA TYR A 51 6.50 6.32 1.05
C TYR A 51 5.40 6.49 0.00
N PHE A 52 4.66 7.60 0.03
CA PHE A 52 3.63 7.91 -0.97
C PHE A 52 4.21 8.08 -2.38
N ASP A 53 5.38 8.71 -2.50
CA ASP A 53 6.09 8.83 -3.78
C ASP A 53 6.40 7.44 -4.37
N VAL A 54 6.81 6.49 -3.53
CA VAL A 54 7.05 5.11 -3.99
C VAL A 54 5.75 4.43 -4.42
N LEU A 55 4.65 4.63 -3.69
CA LEU A 55 3.35 4.06 -4.06
C LEU A 55 2.85 4.60 -5.41
N GLU A 56 2.96 5.90 -5.63
CA GLU A 56 2.60 6.54 -6.89
C GLU A 56 3.49 6.02 -8.03
N ALA A 57 4.79 5.84 -7.78
CA ALA A 57 5.73 5.31 -8.77
C ALA A 57 5.44 3.85 -9.19
N VAL A 58 4.81 3.06 -8.31
CA VAL A 58 4.36 1.69 -8.64
C VAL A 58 2.92 1.61 -9.11
N GLU A 59 2.33 2.77 -9.48
CA GLU A 59 0.97 2.88 -10.02
C GLU A 59 -0.12 2.37 -9.06
N VAL A 60 0.08 2.53 -7.75
CA VAL A 60 -1.00 2.34 -6.77
C VAL A 60 -2.01 3.47 -6.93
N ASP A 61 -3.29 3.14 -6.93
CA ASP A 61 -4.37 4.12 -6.93
C ASP A 61 -4.38 4.86 -5.58
N MET A 62 -3.79 6.05 -5.57
CA MET A 62 -3.63 6.85 -4.36
C MET A 62 -4.97 7.40 -3.84
N ASP A 63 -5.96 7.62 -4.71
CA ASP A 63 -7.28 8.10 -4.28
C ASP A 63 -8.00 7.02 -3.49
N ASP A 64 -8.01 5.78 -4.00
CA ASP A 64 -8.60 4.63 -3.30
C ASP A 64 -7.81 4.29 -2.03
N TYR A 65 -6.48 4.33 -2.11
CA TYR A 65 -5.60 4.03 -0.98
C TYR A 65 -5.77 5.03 0.18
N VAL A 66 -5.73 6.34 -0.09
CA VAL A 66 -5.90 7.37 0.94
C VAL A 66 -7.30 7.31 1.54
N THR A 67 -8.33 7.12 0.72
CA THR A 67 -9.71 6.97 1.20
C THR A 67 -9.87 5.77 2.14
N THR A 68 -9.24 4.65 1.80
CA THR A 68 -9.22 3.43 2.63
C THR A 68 -8.46 3.65 3.93
N LEU A 69 -7.31 4.32 3.86
CA LEU A 69 -6.48 4.64 5.02
C LEU A 69 -7.21 5.58 5.98
N GLU A 70 -7.81 6.67 5.49
CA GLU A 70 -8.59 7.62 6.29
C GLU A 70 -9.77 6.93 6.97
N SER A 71 -10.53 6.13 6.22
CA SER A 71 -11.65 5.36 6.76
C SER A 71 -11.19 4.41 7.86
N GLY A 72 -10.04 3.76 7.68
CA GLY A 72 -9.42 2.89 8.67
C GLY A 72 -8.97 3.65 9.92
N LEU A 73 -8.30 4.78 9.77
CA LEU A 73 -7.83 5.61 10.90
C LEU A 73 -8.98 6.15 11.76
N VAL A 74 -10.12 6.50 11.14
CA VAL A 74 -11.36 6.86 11.85
C VAL A 74 -11.89 5.67 12.67
N VAL A 75 -11.85 4.46 12.11
CA VAL A 75 -12.31 3.24 12.81
C VAL A 75 -11.41 2.90 14.02
N VAL A 76 -10.11 3.18 13.95
CA VAL A 76 -9.17 2.94 15.07
C VAL A 76 -9.12 4.13 16.05
N GLY A 77 -9.89 5.20 15.80
CA GLY A 77 -10.04 6.35 16.70
C GLY A 77 -8.82 7.27 16.75
N VAL A 78 -8.04 7.30 15.67
CA VAL A 78 -6.84 8.14 15.54
C VAL A 78 -7.19 9.52 14.95
N LEU A 79 -8.32 9.62 14.23
CA LEU A 79 -8.89 10.84 13.65
C LEU A 79 -10.30 11.12 14.18
#